data_AF-A0A7L4ZBJ5-F1
#
_entry.id   AF-A0A7L4ZBJ5-F1
#
_cell.length_a   1.000
_cell.length_b   1.000
_cell.length_c   1.000
_cell.angle_alpha   90.00
_cell.angle_beta   90.00
_cell.angle_gamma   90.00
#
_symmetry.space_group_name_H-M   'P 1'
#
loop_
_entity.id
_entity.type
_entity.pdbx_description
1 polymer ?
#
loop_
_entity_poly.entity_id
_entity_poly.type
_entity_poly.pdbx_seq_one_letter_code
_entity_poly.pdbx_strand_id
1 'polypeptide(L)' 'MPGDLADDEWARTAPNLPKSGRRGGRWNDHRTVINGVLLRARTGIP' A
#
# COMPACT_ATOMS: atom_id res chain seq x y z
N MET A 1 -10.91 -8.53 -9.89
CA MET A 1 -10.00 -7.48 -10.39
C MET A 1 -8.82 -7.39 -9.44
N PRO A 2 -7.61 -7.88 -9.79
CA PRO A 2 -6.53 -8.07 -8.82
C PRO A 2 -5.59 -6.84 -8.84
N GLY A 3 -6.04 -5.74 -8.23
CA GLY A 3 -5.24 -4.52 -8.04
C GLY A 3 -5.03 -4.14 -6.57
N ASP A 4 -5.74 -4.82 -5.68
CA ASP A 4 -5.58 -4.68 -4.24
C ASP A 4 -4.92 -5.95 -3.73
N LEU A 5 -4.01 -5.87 -2.74
CA LEU A 5 -3.74 -7.05 -1.91
C LEU A 5 -5.11 -7.64 -1.57
N ALA A 6 -5.33 -8.93 -1.84
CA ALA A 6 -6.52 -9.61 -1.37
C ALA A 6 -6.67 -9.23 0.11
N ASP A 7 -7.86 -8.80 0.54
CA ASP A 7 -8.04 -8.17 1.86
C ASP A 7 -7.42 -9.00 3.01
N ASP A 8 -7.35 -10.31 2.82
CA ASP A 8 -6.67 -11.27 3.69
C ASP A 8 -5.16 -11.04 3.84
N GLU A 9 -4.46 -10.75 2.74
CA GLU A 9 -3.03 -10.42 2.73
C GLU A 9 -2.78 -9.04 3.34
N TRP A 10 -3.68 -8.10 3.07
CA TRP A 10 -3.64 -6.78 3.70
C TRP A 10 -3.84 -6.87 5.22
N ALA A 11 -4.79 -7.68 5.68
CA ALA A 11 -5.06 -7.89 7.11
C ALA A 11 -3.85 -8.45 7.88
N ARG A 12 -3.00 -9.25 7.22
CA ARG A 12 -1.75 -9.77 7.80
C ARG A 12 -0.62 -8.72 7.80
N THR A 13 -0.64 -7.82 6.83
CA THR A 13 0.44 -6.84 6.61
C THR A 13 0.22 -5.55 7.40
N ALA A 14 -1.02 -5.06 7.45
CA ALA A 14 -1.40 -3.80 8.09
C ALA A 14 -0.92 -3.62 9.55
N PRO A 15 -0.92 -4.65 10.42
CA PRO A 15 -0.42 -4.53 11.79
C PRO A 15 1.08 -4.27 11.90
N ASN A 16 1.85 -4.60 10.87
CA ASN A 16 3.31 -4.44 10.82
C ASN A 16 3.74 -3.09 10.26
N LEU A 17 2.79 -2.28 9.77
CA LEU A 17 3.09 -0.98 9.19
C LEU A 17 3.39 0.04 10.30
N PRO A 18 4.33 0.97 10.07
CA PRO A 18 4.57 2.05 11.01
C PRO A 18 3.29 2.83 11.25
N LYS A 19 3.08 3.32 12.49
CA LYS A 19 1.91 4.17 12.79
C LYS A 19 1.96 5.38 11.87
N SER A 20 0.87 5.64 11.15
CA SER A 20 0.73 6.77 10.24
C SER A 20 1.10 8.06 10.97
N GLY A 21 2.25 8.63 10.63
CA GLY A 21 2.90 9.69 11.39
C GLY A 21 2.28 11.06 11.13
N ARG A 22 1.85 11.75 12.19
CA ARG A 22 1.38 13.15 12.10
C ARG A 22 2.56 14.12 12.20
N ARG A 23 2.96 14.73 11.08
CA ARG A 23 3.14 16.19 10.84
C ARG A 23 3.78 16.41 9.46
N GLY A 24 3.11 17.22 8.62
CA GLY A 24 3.66 17.77 7.38
C GLY A 24 3.13 17.14 6.07
N GLY A 25 1.87 17.43 5.72
CA GLY A 25 1.36 17.48 4.35
C GLY A 25 1.30 16.19 3.51
N ARG A 26 0.08 15.78 3.14
CA ARG A 26 -0.29 14.88 2.03
C ARG A 26 0.52 13.58 1.89
N TRP A 27 0.46 12.73 2.91
CA TRP A 27 0.84 11.32 2.76
C TRP A 27 -0.39 10.53 2.29
N ASN A 28 -0.22 9.73 1.23
CA ASN A 28 -1.24 8.76 0.82
C ASN A 28 -1.36 7.66 1.88
N ASP A 29 -2.55 7.07 1.99
CA ASP A 29 -2.73 5.87 2.81
C ASP A 29 -1.72 4.78 2.41
N HIS A 30 -1.23 4.01 3.40
CA HIS A 30 -0.22 2.99 3.15
C HIS A 30 -0.67 1.97 2.11
N ARG A 31 -1.97 1.64 2.06
CA ARG A 31 -2.53 0.71 1.09
C ARG A 31 -2.39 1.24 -0.32
N THR A 32 -2.69 2.52 -0.53
CA THR A 32 -2.55 3.19 -1.83
C THR A 32 -1.11 3.17 -2.32
N VAL A 33 -0.14 3.44 -1.43
CA VAL A 33 1.28 3.42 -1.79
C VAL A 33 1.73 1.99 -2.12
N ILE A 34 1.40 1.02 -1.27
CA ILE A 34 1.80 -0.38 -1.45
C ILE A 34 1.19 -0.98 -2.71
N ASN A 35 -0.10 -0.76 -2.96
CA ASN A 35 -0.76 -1.21 -4.18
C ASN A 35 -0.15 -0.57 -5.43
N GLY A 36 0.19 0.73 -5.39
CA GLY A 36 0.86 1.41 -6.49
C GLY A 36 2.25 0.81 -6.81
N VAL A 37 3.05 0.53 -5.77
CA VAL A 37 4.37 -0.13 -5.92
C VAL A 37 4.20 -1.54 -6.50
N LEU A 38 3.25 -2.32 -5.99
CA LEU A 38 3.01 -3.69 -6.47
C LEU A 38 2.47 -3.71 -7.89
N LEU A 39 1.59 -2.77 -8.24
CA LEU A 39 1.11 -2.61 -9.60
C LEU A 39 2.30 -2.37 -10.54
N ARG A 40 3.15 -1.40 -10.21
CA ARG A 40 4.37 -1.10 -10.97
C ARG A 40 5.32 -2.30 -11.09
N ALA A 41 5.55 -3.02 -10.00
CA ALA A 41 6.40 -4.21 -10.01
C ALA A 41 5.82 -5.34 -10.88
N ARG A 42 4.49 -5.50 -10.92
CA ARG A 42 3.80 -6.52 -11.72
C ARG A 42 3.72 -6.16 -13.20
N THR A 43 3.54 -4.88 -13.53
CA THR A 43 3.31 -4.42 -14.91
C THR A 43 4.54 -3.87 -15.60
N GLY A 44 5.62 -3.58 -14.86
CA GLY A 44 6.85 -2.99 -15.40
C GLY A 44 6.70 -1.52 -15.82
N ILE A 45 5.63 -0.84 -15.42
CA ILE A 45 5.37 0.57 -15.79
C ILE A 45 6.29 1.49 -14.97
N PRO A 46 7.21 2.25 -15.59
CA PRO A 46 8.08 3.18 -14.88
C PRO A 46 7.35 4.39 -14.28
#